data_AF-A0A6S7DGJ5-F1
#
_entry.id   AF-A0A6S7DGJ5-F1
#
_cell.length_a   1.000
_cell.length_b   1.000
_cell.length_c   1.000
_cell.angle_alpha   90.00
_cell.angle_beta   90.00
_cell.angle_gamma   90.00
#
_symmetry.space_group_name_H-M   'P 1'
#
loop_
_entity.id
_entity.type
_entity.pdbx_description
1 polymer ?
#
loop_
_entity_poly.entity_id
_entity_poly.type
_entity_poly.pdbx_seq_one_letter_code
_entity_poly.pdbx_strand_id
1 'polypeptide(L)' 'MPMDTATDLIKRIRAAGLTQSEISRRTGIPQPRLSRWEAGAPSAGANDALKLAELARSLPQPAPELATAAPAQQEAA' A
#
# COMPACT_ATOMS: atom_id res chain seq x y z
N MET A 1 11.09 10.55 -15.53
CA MET A 1 10.74 9.49 -14.57
C MET A 1 9.23 9.41 -14.56
N PRO A 2 8.58 8.28 -14.92
CA PRO A 2 7.15 8.16 -14.69
C PRO A 2 6.91 8.38 -13.19
N MET A 3 6.03 9.32 -12.84
CA MET A 3 5.61 9.52 -11.47
C MET A 3 4.92 8.23 -11.03
N ASP A 4 5.53 7.47 -10.12
CA ASP A 4 4.92 6.30 -9.52
C ASP A 4 3.55 6.70 -8.98
N THR A 5 2.48 6.11 -9.52
CA THR A 5 1.13 6.47 -9.07
C THR A 5 0.92 5.92 -7.66
N ALA A 6 -0.07 6.47 -6.95
CA ALA A 6 -0.47 5.91 -5.65
C ALA A 6 -0.71 4.40 -5.73
N THR A 7 -1.27 3.93 -6.85
CA THR A 7 -1.50 2.51 -7.14
C THR A 7 -0.19 1.73 -7.23
N ASP A 8 0.83 2.24 -7.91
CA ASP A 8 2.13 1.58 -8.03
C ASP A 8 2.84 1.48 -6.67
N LEU A 9 2.77 2.55 -5.87
CA LEU A 9 3.30 2.58 -4.52
C LEU A 9 2.60 1.56 -3.61
N ILE A 10 1.26 1.50 -3.65
CA ILE A 10 0.49 0.52 -2.88
C ILE A 10 0.87 -0.90 -3.30
N LYS A 11 0.96 -1.18 -4.61
CA LYS A 11 1.38 -2.51 -5.10
C LYS A 11 2.75 -2.91 -4.59
N ARG A 12 3.72 -1.99 -4.59
CA ARG A 12 5.07 -2.24 -4.05
C ARG A 12 5.05 -2.54 -2.56
N ILE A 13 4.30 -1.76 -1.78
CA ILE A 13 4.17 -1.97 -0.34
C ILE A 13 3.49 -3.32 -0.05
N ARG A 14 2.47 -3.69 -0.83
CA ARG A 14 1.80 -4.99 -0.72
C ARG A 14 2.72 -6.15 -1.12
N ALA A 15 3.59 -5.96 -2.10
CA ALA A 15 4.61 -6.95 -2.47
C ALA A 15 5.66 -7.16 -1.37
N ALA A 16 5.86 -6.17 -0.48
CA ALA A 16 6.67 -6.32 0.73
C ALA A 16 5.93 -7.03 1.89
N GLY A 17 4.71 -7.54 1.66
CA GLY A 17 3.94 -8.33 2.62
C GLY A 17 2.96 -7.52 3.49
N LEU A 18 2.79 -6.22 3.26
CA LEU A 18 1.85 -5.41 4.03
C LEU A 18 0.43 -5.49 3.47
N THR A 19 -0.57 -5.57 4.35
CA THR A 19 -1.98 -5.48 3.99
C THR A 19 -2.45 -4.03 3.89
N GLN A 20 -3.57 -3.76 3.22
CA GLN A 20 -4.13 -2.40 3.15
C GLN A 20 -4.42 -1.79 4.53
N SER A 21 -4.86 -2.59 5.50
CA SER A 21 -5.10 -2.14 6.86
C SER A 21 -3.79 -1.75 7.56
N GLU A 22 -2.70 -2.46 7.29
CA GLU A 22 -1.37 -2.11 7.79
C GLU A 22 -0.84 -0.82 7.16
N ILE A 23 -1.04 -0.67 5.84
CA ILE A 23 -0.73 0.58 5.13
C ILE A 23 -1.53 1.73 5.72
N SER A 24 -2.82 1.50 6.00
CA SER A 24 -3.70 2.49 6.60
C SER A 24 -3.22 2.94 7.97
N ARG A 25 -2.86 2.00 8.85
CA ARG A 25 -2.30 2.30 10.18
C ARG A 25 -0.98 3.06 10.10
N ARG A 26 -0.10 2.71 9.17
CA ARG A 26 1.24 3.32 9.05
C ARG A 26 1.22 4.69 8.37
N THR A 27 0.32 4.92 7.41
CA THR A 27 0.24 6.18 6.65
C THR A 27 -0.84 7.13 7.16
N GLY A 28 -1.78 6.63 7.96
CA GLY A 28 -3.00 7.35 8.34
C GLY A 28 -3.99 7.53 7.18
N ILE A 29 -3.76 6.88 6.04
CA ILE A 29 -4.65 6.94 4.88
C ILE A 29 -5.79 5.92 5.09
N PRO A 30 -7.07 6.31 5.03
CA PRO A 30 -8.18 5.37 5.21
C PRO A 30 -8.14 4.23 4.20
N GLN A 31 -8.34 2.98 4.64
CA GLN A 31 -8.40 1.80 3.77
C GLN A 31 -9.37 1.93 2.57
N PRO A 32 -10.57 2.53 2.69
CA PRO A 32 -11.46 2.74 1.55
C PRO A 32 -10.85 3.66 0.47
N ARG A 33 -9.94 4.54 0.85
CA ARG A 33 -9.22 5.43 -0.07
C ARG A 33 -8.13 4.66 -0.83
N LEU A 34 -7.39 3.79 -0.13
CA LEU A 34 -6.40 2.89 -0.74
C LEU A 34 -7.05 1.96 -1.78
N SER A 35 -8.17 1.32 -1.42
CA SER A 35 -8.95 0.45 -2.32
C SER A 35 -9.41 1.19 -3.58
N ARG A 36 -9.88 2.42 -3.43
CA ARG A 36 -10.31 3.27 -4.55
C ARG A 36 -9.17 3.61 -5.51
N TRP A 37 -7.95 3.86 -5.01
CA TRP A 37 -6.77 4.07 -5.87
C TRP A 37 -6.30 2.78 -6.55
N GLU A 38 -6.38 1.64 -5.86
CA GLU A 38 -6.11 0.34 -6.50
C GLU A 38 -7.12 0.01 -7.61
N ALA A 39 -8.36 0.50 -7.49
CA ALA A 39 -9.41 0.38 -8.51
C ALA A 39 -9.30 1.40 -9.67
N GLY A 40 -8.25 2.24 -9.70
CA GLY A 40 -7.99 3.16 -10.82
C GLY A 40 -8.65 4.54 -10.69
N ALA A 41 -9.05 4.95 -9.48
CA ALA A 41 -9.55 6.30 -9.26
C ALA A 41 -8.47 7.39 -9.43
N PRO A 42 -8.87 8.65 -9.70
CA PRO A 42 -7.93 9.75 -9.93
C PRO A 42 -6.98 9.95 -8.75
N SER A 43 -5.75 10.33 -9.12
CA SER A 43 -4.54 10.41 -8.31
C SER A 43 -4.76 10.82 -6.85
N ALA A 44 -4.06 10.16 -5.94
CA ALA A 44 -3.94 10.59 -4.56
C ALA A 44 -3.50 12.06 -4.47
N GLY A 45 -4.01 12.79 -3.47
CA GLY A 45 -3.47 14.10 -3.15
C GLY A 45 -1.97 14.00 -2.90
N ALA A 46 -1.20 15.02 -3.30
CA ALA A 46 0.26 14.99 -3.26
C ALA A 46 0.83 14.54 -1.89
N ASN A 47 0.17 14.93 -0.79
CA ASN A 47 0.57 14.53 0.57
C ASN A 47 0.41 13.02 0.83
N ASP A 48 -0.67 12.41 0.34
CA ASP A 48 -0.91 10.98 0.53
C ASP A 48 0.03 10.13 -0.34
N ALA A 49 0.32 10.60 -1.56
CA ALA A 49 1.33 9.99 -2.43
C ALA A 49 2.73 10.02 -1.78
N LEU A 50 3.10 11.12 -1.12
CA LEU A 50 4.37 11.24 -0.41
C LEU A 50 4.48 10.23 0.75
N LYS A 51 3.43 10.09 1.57
CA LYS A 51 3.39 9.11 2.66
C LYS A 51 3.53 7.68 2.16
N LEU A 52 2.87 7.35 1.04
CA LEU A 52 3.00 6.04 0.40
C LEU A 52 4.43 5.84 -0.13
N ALA A 53 5.03 6.86 -0.75
CA ALA A 53 6.39 6.79 -1.26
C ALA A 53 7.43 6.63 -0.15
N GLU A 54 7.24 7.31 0.98
CA GLU A 54 8.07 7.19 2.17
C GLU A 54 7.96 5.79 2.78
N LEU A 55 6.74 5.28 2.96
CA LEU A 55 6.53 3.91 3.44
C LEU A 55 7.18 2.90 2.50
N ALA A 56 6.96 3.03 1.19
CA ALA A 56 7.56 2.15 0.18
C ALA A 56 9.10 2.16 0.19
N ARG A 57 9.72 3.31 0.49
CA ARG A 57 11.19 3.45 0.60
C ARG A 57 11.74 2.88 1.90
N SER A 58 10.98 2.96 2.99
CA SER A 58 11.38 2.41 4.29
C SER A 58 11.33 0.88 4.37
N LEU A 59 10.58 0.24 3.46
CA LEU A 59 10.45 -1.20 3.43
C LEU A 59 11.66 -1.82 2.71
N PRO A 60 12.25 -2.91 3.25
CA PRO A 60 13.24 -3.68 2.53
C PRO A 60 12.60 -4.16 1.23
N GLN A 61 13.30 -3.99 0.11
CA GLN A 61 12.82 -4.51 -1.17
C GLN A 61 12.56 -6.01 -1.00
N PRO A 62 11.39 -6.53 -1.43
CA PRO A 62 11.06 -7.92 -1.20
C PRO A 62 12.11 -8.77 -1.89
N ALA A 63 12.96 -9.43 -1.10
CA ALA A 63 13.64 -10.62 -1.55
C ALA A 63 12.53 -11.65 -1.86
N PRO A 64 12.55 -12.30 -3.03
CA PRO A 64 11.42 -13.06 -3.56
C PRO A 64 11.06 -14.35 -2.80
N GLU A 65 11.56 -14.57 -1.58
CA GLU A 65 11.59 -15.91 -0.97
C GLU A 65 10.63 -16.14 0.21
N LEU A 66 9.95 -15.11 0.75
CA LEU A 66 9.10 -15.25 1.94
C LEU A 66 7.66 -14.82 1.69
N ALA A 67 7.06 -15.30 0.59
CA ALA A 67 5.62 -15.19 0.31
C ALA A 67 4.80 -16.37 0.86
N THR A 68 5.29 -17.05 1.91
CA THR A 68 4.61 -18.19 2.54
C THR A 68 4.55 -18.05 4.06
N ALA A 69 3.74 -17.11 4.54
CA ALA A 69 3.16 -17.05 5.89
C ALA A 69 2.34 -15.77 5.95
N ALA A 70 1.06 -15.71 6.30
CA ALA A 70 0.03 -16.65 6.69
C ALA A 70 -1.31 -15.86 6.60
N PRO A 71 -2.48 -16.52 6.77
CA PRO A 71 -3.79 -16.01 6.35
C PRO A 71 -4.62 -15.30 7.44
N ALA A 72 -5.72 -14.67 6.98
CA ALA A 72 -6.98 -14.38 7.68
C ALA A 72 -7.06 -13.28 8.77
N GLN A 73 -8.31 -12.79 8.94
CA GLN A 73 -8.85 -11.77 9.88
C GLN A 73 -8.88 -10.33 9.30
N GLN A 74 -10.00 -9.61 9.15
CA GLN A 74 -11.33 -9.54 9.82
C GLN A 74 -12.40 -9.12 8.76
N GLU A 75 -13.64 -9.62 8.66
CA GLU A 75 -14.78 -9.77 9.59
C GLU A 75 -15.56 -8.47 9.90
N ALA A 76 -16.90 -8.60 9.80
CA ALA A 76 -18.02 -7.71 10.20
C ALA A 76 -18.60 -6.71 9.17
N ALA A 77 -19.56 -7.17 8.36
CA ALA A 77 -20.98 -6.76 8.42
C ALA A 77 -21.82 -7.59 7.43
#